data_AF-A0A944UE39-F1
#
_entry.id   AF-A0A944UE39-F1
#
_cell.length_a   1.000
_cell.length_b   1.000
_cell.length_c   1.000
_cell.angle_alpha   90.00
_cell.angle_beta   90.00
_cell.angle_gamma   90.00
#
_symmetry.space_group_name_H-M   'P 1'
#
loop_
_entity.id
_entity.type
_entity.pdbx_description
1 polymer ?
#
loop_
_entity_poly.entity_id
_entity_poly.type
_entity_poly.pdbx_seq_one_letter_code
_entity_poly.pdbx_strand_id
1 'polypeptide(L)'
;MGSDLQLTGLASGFDWKPVVEQLVELEAIPKKRLQSEKASNNEKVSDLGLLKSQLDSLNGAASALNNNDLYEARKVGMNSTSAAIISATAAAGALTGEFIVSVYSIGTQTEMSSRNRVPGGLGAGLDLSKNLNQLPLQSNITTGTFTIAGKTLSIDSLDVSLQSIIDEINTAVSGVSGINPEDDTTGITFEYDSTNDRMIVDGGELSPNALNAVPIMGSPTDSSNFLQVLRLLNRASVTRNADLEAGSGISLWSGGDGTQSWLRLDDPDETLTSSDNRLYAAKGAAGSEVLYKRIANEALHNAATDYTAGTNVYKNGFVYQVKAGFPTAAFDDSSPKVTVGDTTKEATGPHWKLLSTLSSHADYSTSTT
;
A
#
# COMPACT_ATOMS: atom_id res chain seq x y z
N MET A 1 -66.33 -64.42 -36.25
CA MET A 1 -66.47 -65.14 -37.53
C MET A 1 -65.44 -64.55 -38.48
N GLY A 2 -64.34 -65.27 -38.68
CA GLY A 2 -63.30 -64.88 -39.63
C GLY A 2 -63.81 -65.12 -41.04
N SER A 3 -63.89 -64.06 -41.83
CA SER A 3 -64.14 -64.16 -43.27
C SER A 3 -62.79 -64.31 -43.95
N ASP A 4 -62.62 -65.47 -44.58
CA ASP A 4 -61.56 -65.86 -45.50
C ASP A 4 -61.41 -64.80 -46.61
N LEU A 5 -60.26 -64.13 -46.67
CA LEU A 5 -59.87 -63.23 -47.75
C LEU A 5 -58.99 -64.04 -48.70
N GLN A 6 -59.63 -64.70 -49.66
CA GLN A 6 -58.93 -65.48 -50.67
C GLN A 6 -58.14 -64.56 -51.61
N LEU A 7 -56.82 -64.78 -51.60
CA LEU A 7 -55.83 -64.24 -52.51
C LEU A 7 -56.12 -64.71 -53.95
N THR A 8 -57.02 -64.04 -54.65
CA THR A 8 -57.28 -64.24 -56.08
C THR A 8 -56.93 -62.94 -56.83
N GLY A 9 -55.95 -63.02 -57.73
CA GLY A 9 -55.67 -61.93 -58.67
C GLY A 9 -54.26 -61.34 -58.60
N LEU A 10 -53.23 -62.16 -58.83
CA LEU A 10 -51.89 -61.69 -59.22
C LEU A 10 -51.73 -61.55 -60.75
N ALA A 11 -52.83 -61.62 -61.53
CA ALA A 11 -52.79 -61.63 -63.00
C ALA A 11 -53.79 -60.72 -63.73
N SER A 12 -54.53 -59.84 -63.02
CA SER A 12 -55.45 -58.88 -63.66
C SER A 12 -55.02 -57.47 -63.27
N GLY A 13 -54.88 -56.55 -64.23
CA GLY A 13 -54.50 -55.15 -64.04
C GLY A 13 -55.56 -54.31 -63.30
N PHE A 14 -56.12 -54.85 -62.23
CA PHE A 14 -57.02 -54.17 -61.32
C PHE A 14 -56.17 -53.33 -60.38
N ASP A 15 -56.28 -52.01 -60.49
CA ASP A 15 -55.65 -51.10 -59.55
C ASP A 15 -56.39 -51.24 -58.21
N TRP A 16 -55.80 -51.95 -57.25
CA TRP A 16 -56.37 -52.13 -55.90
C TRP A 16 -56.19 -50.89 -55.03
N LYS A 17 -55.35 -49.95 -55.46
CA LYS A 17 -55.06 -48.72 -54.74
C LYS A 17 -56.33 -47.90 -54.43
N PRO A 18 -57.29 -47.67 -55.34
CA PRO A 18 -58.50 -46.91 -55.05
C PRO A 18 -59.43 -47.60 -54.06
N VAL A 19 -59.49 -48.94 -54.06
CA VAL A 19 -60.34 -49.70 -53.11
C VAL A 19 -59.72 -49.71 -51.71
N VAL A 20 -58.40 -49.89 -51.62
CA VAL A 20 -57.67 -49.79 -50.36
C VAL A 20 -57.75 -48.36 -49.81
N GLU A 21 -57.62 -47.34 -50.66
CA GLU A 21 -57.80 -45.93 -50.28
C GLU A 21 -59.21 -45.66 -49.73
N GLN A 22 -60.26 -46.19 -50.35
CA GLN A 22 -61.64 -46.07 -49.85
C GLN A 22 -61.87 -46.76 -48.50
N LEU A 23 -61.27 -47.94 -48.28
CA LEU A 23 -61.35 -48.65 -46.99
C LEU A 23 -60.57 -47.93 -45.89
N VAL A 24 -59.37 -47.44 -46.19
CA VAL A 24 -58.58 -46.61 -45.27
C VAL A 24 -59.32 -45.30 -44.95
N GLU A 25 -60.03 -44.72 -45.92
CA GLU A 25 -60.85 -43.54 -45.70
C GLU A 25 -62.08 -43.82 -44.82
N LEU A 26 -62.72 -44.98 -44.98
CA LEU A 26 -63.83 -45.43 -44.13
C LEU A 26 -63.36 -45.69 -42.69
N GLU A 27 -62.22 -46.37 -42.52
CA GLU A 27 -61.58 -46.58 -41.21
C GLU A 27 -61.10 -45.27 -40.58
N ALA A 28 -60.86 -44.22 -41.38
CA ALA A 28 -60.50 -42.89 -40.89
C ALA A 28 -61.71 -42.03 -40.46
N ILE A 29 -62.96 -42.45 -40.68
CA ILE A 29 -64.16 -41.69 -40.26
C ILE A 29 -64.16 -41.38 -38.75
N PRO A 30 -63.91 -42.35 -37.84
CA PRO A 30 -63.85 -42.06 -36.41
C PRO A 30 -62.76 -41.03 -36.07
N LYS A 31 -61.62 -41.08 -36.77
CA LYS A 31 -60.52 -40.12 -36.61
C LYS A 31 -60.94 -38.71 -37.06
N LYS A 32 -61.58 -38.57 -38.22
CA LYS A 32 -62.13 -37.29 -38.70
C LYS A 32 -63.17 -36.73 -37.73
N ARG A 33 -64.05 -37.58 -37.16
CA ARG A 33 -65.02 -37.18 -36.14
C ARG A 33 -64.34 -36.63 -34.87
N LEU A 34 -63.37 -37.36 -34.33
CA LEU A 34 -62.60 -36.91 -33.15
C LEU A 34 -61.81 -35.62 -33.43
N GLN A 35 -61.30 -35.43 -34.65
CA GLN A 35 -60.65 -34.18 -35.06
C GLN A 35 -61.65 -33.00 -35.10
N SER A 36 -62.86 -33.22 -35.60
CA SER A 36 -63.93 -32.21 -35.58
C SER A 36 -64.41 -31.89 -34.15
N GLU A 37 -64.55 -32.91 -33.30
CA GLU A 37 -64.89 -32.71 -31.88
C GLU A 37 -63.78 -31.94 -31.15
N LYS A 38 -62.51 -32.24 -31.44
CA LYS A 38 -61.37 -31.48 -30.91
C LYS A 38 -61.39 -30.02 -31.36
N ALA A 39 -61.67 -29.76 -32.63
CA ALA A 39 -61.79 -28.40 -33.15
C ALA A 39 -62.91 -27.62 -32.44
N SER A 40 -64.11 -28.21 -32.34
CA SER A 40 -65.24 -27.59 -31.62
C SER A 40 -64.95 -27.38 -30.13
N ASN A 41 -64.27 -28.33 -29.47
CA ASN A 41 -63.87 -28.16 -28.08
C ASN A 41 -62.81 -27.06 -27.91
N ASN A 42 -61.86 -26.91 -28.84
CA ASN A 42 -60.89 -25.83 -28.80
C ASN A 42 -61.53 -24.45 -28.98
N GLU A 43 -62.52 -24.32 -29.88
CA GLU A 43 -63.32 -23.09 -30.03
C GLU A 43 -64.04 -22.75 -28.72
N LYS A 44 -64.72 -23.73 -28.11
CA LYS A 44 -65.36 -23.55 -26.79
C LYS A 44 -64.37 -23.13 -25.71
N VAL A 45 -63.17 -23.72 -25.67
CA VAL A 45 -62.12 -23.33 -24.72
C VAL A 45 -61.68 -21.89 -24.95
N SER A 46 -61.55 -21.46 -26.21
CA SER A 46 -61.20 -20.07 -26.56
C SER A 46 -62.30 -19.09 -26.11
N ASP A 47 -63.57 -19.38 -26.40
CA ASP A 47 -64.70 -18.54 -26.01
C ASP A 47 -64.85 -18.45 -24.48
N LEU A 48 -64.68 -19.57 -23.78
CA LEU A 48 -64.67 -19.60 -22.31
C LEU A 48 -63.47 -18.84 -21.73
N GLY A 49 -62.31 -18.88 -22.41
CA GLY A 49 -61.14 -18.08 -22.05
C GLY A 49 -61.39 -16.57 -22.16
N LEU A 50 -62.05 -16.14 -23.24
CA LEU A 50 -62.45 -14.74 -23.43
C LEU A 50 -63.45 -14.30 -22.36
N LEU A 51 -64.49 -15.11 -22.12
CA LEU A 51 -65.48 -14.85 -21.08
C LEU A 51 -64.82 -14.72 -19.71
N LYS A 52 -63.90 -15.63 -19.38
CA LYS A 52 -63.14 -15.57 -18.13
C LYS A 52 -62.37 -14.26 -18.00
N SER A 53 -61.64 -13.85 -19.05
CA SER A 53 -60.88 -12.58 -19.04
C SER A 53 -61.79 -11.36 -18.81
N GLN A 54 -62.97 -11.35 -19.44
CA GLN A 54 -63.95 -10.27 -19.25
C GLN A 54 -64.54 -10.26 -17.84
N LEU A 55 -64.86 -11.44 -17.29
CA LEU A 55 -65.37 -11.58 -15.93
C LEU A 55 -64.32 -11.20 -14.88
N ASP A 56 -63.06 -11.58 -15.08
CA ASP A 56 -61.95 -11.19 -14.21
C ASP A 56 -61.77 -9.66 -14.23
N SER A 57 -61.90 -9.04 -15.40
CA SER A 57 -61.85 -7.56 -15.55
C SER A 57 -63.02 -6.88 -14.82
N LEU A 58 -64.23 -7.40 -14.99
CA LEU A 58 -65.43 -6.89 -14.30
C LEU A 58 -65.30 -7.07 -12.78
N ASN A 59 -64.83 -8.23 -12.32
CA ASN A 59 -64.61 -8.51 -10.91
C ASN A 59 -63.55 -7.58 -10.30
N GLY A 60 -62.48 -7.28 -11.04
CA GLY A 60 -61.49 -6.28 -10.64
C GLY A 60 -62.08 -4.89 -10.49
N ALA A 61 -62.88 -4.44 -11.47
CA ALA A 61 -63.56 -3.15 -11.42
C ALA A 61 -64.58 -3.07 -10.26
N ALA A 62 -65.37 -4.13 -10.04
CA ALA A 62 -66.33 -4.21 -8.95
C ALA A 62 -65.63 -4.20 -7.58
N SER A 63 -64.49 -4.90 -7.45
CA SER A 63 -63.69 -4.93 -6.24
C SER A 63 -63.05 -3.57 -5.93
N ALA A 64 -62.58 -2.84 -6.95
CA ALA A 64 -62.07 -1.47 -6.79
C ALA A 64 -63.17 -0.51 -6.31
N LEU A 65 -64.40 -0.66 -6.81
CA LEU A 65 -65.55 0.17 -6.41
C LEU A 65 -66.11 -0.17 -5.02
N ASN A 66 -65.90 -1.42 -4.56
CA ASN A 66 -66.28 -1.87 -3.21
C ASN A 66 -65.24 -1.46 -2.14
N ASN A 67 -64.19 -0.72 -2.51
CA ASN A 67 -63.23 -0.22 -1.54
C ASN A 67 -63.79 1.00 -0.80
N ASN A 68 -64.04 0.88 0.51
CA ASN A 68 -64.55 1.97 1.33
C ASN A 68 -63.58 3.17 1.40
N ASP A 69 -62.27 2.94 1.28
CA ASP A 69 -61.26 4.00 1.27
C ASP A 69 -61.42 4.95 0.07
N LEU A 70 -62.04 4.50 -1.02
CA LEU A 70 -62.36 5.34 -2.18
C LEU A 70 -63.30 6.49 -1.81
N TYR A 71 -64.31 6.19 -0.98
CA TYR A 71 -65.33 7.15 -0.57
C TYR A 71 -64.87 8.01 0.60
N GLU A 72 -63.92 7.50 1.39
CA GLU A 72 -63.30 8.23 2.49
C GLU A 72 -61.99 8.92 2.10
N ALA A 73 -61.61 8.88 0.81
CA ALA A 73 -60.39 9.50 0.31
C ALA A 73 -60.36 11.00 0.62
N ARG A 74 -59.16 11.52 0.93
CA ARG A 74 -58.93 12.93 1.23
C ARG A 74 -57.82 13.47 0.35
N LYS A 75 -58.00 14.70 -0.15
CA LYS A 75 -56.98 15.41 -0.92
C LYS A 75 -56.35 16.48 -0.06
N VAL A 76 -55.02 16.50 -0.03
CA VAL A 76 -54.26 17.56 0.62
C VAL A 76 -54.06 18.72 -0.36
N GLY A 77 -54.52 19.92 0.01
CA GLY A 77 -54.19 21.16 -0.67
C GLY A 77 -53.09 21.89 0.09
N MET A 78 -52.03 22.30 -0.61
CA MET A 78 -50.96 23.14 -0.06
C MET A 78 -50.73 24.34 -0.97
N ASN A 79 -50.35 25.47 -0.39
CA ASN A 79 -49.88 26.63 -1.15
C ASN A 79 -48.45 26.37 -1.69
N SER A 80 -48.00 27.20 -2.64
CA SER A 80 -46.70 27.05 -3.30
C SER A 80 -45.51 27.13 -2.34
N THR A 81 -45.59 27.97 -1.31
CA THR A 81 -44.53 28.12 -0.32
C THR A 81 -44.40 26.89 0.57
N SER A 82 -45.50 26.34 1.06
CA SER A 82 -45.52 25.13 1.90
C SER A 82 -45.09 23.89 1.11
N ALA A 83 -45.53 23.76 -0.14
CA ALA A 83 -45.17 22.64 -1.01
C ALA A 83 -43.67 22.60 -1.37
N ALA A 84 -42.95 23.72 -1.23
CA ALA A 84 -41.50 23.78 -1.42
C ALA A 84 -40.70 23.22 -0.22
N ILE A 85 -41.34 23.11 0.96
CA ILE A 85 -40.66 22.75 2.22
C ILE A 85 -41.11 21.36 2.70
N ILE A 86 -42.40 21.03 2.56
CA ILE A 86 -42.98 19.78 3.06
C ILE A 86 -43.87 19.11 2.00
N SER A 87 -43.91 17.78 2.05
CA SER A 87 -44.88 16.95 1.34
C SER A 87 -45.86 16.33 2.34
N ALA A 88 -47.14 16.28 2.01
CA ALA A 88 -48.16 15.70 2.87
C ALA A 88 -49.12 14.80 2.07
N THR A 89 -49.49 13.67 2.66
CA THR A 89 -50.46 12.71 2.13
C THR A 89 -51.52 12.42 3.19
N ALA A 90 -52.78 12.37 2.80
CA ALA A 90 -53.88 12.05 3.71
C ALA A 90 -54.39 10.62 3.45
N ALA A 91 -54.52 9.83 4.51
CA ALA A 91 -55.18 8.54 4.45
C ALA A 91 -56.71 8.70 4.35
N ALA A 92 -57.39 7.63 3.94
CA ALA A 92 -58.85 7.60 3.95
C ALA A 92 -59.38 7.80 5.37
N GLY A 93 -60.40 8.65 5.53
CA GLY A 93 -60.98 8.98 6.83
C GLY A 93 -60.16 9.96 7.68
N ALA A 94 -59.08 10.53 7.14
CA ALA A 94 -58.33 11.59 7.83
C ALA A 94 -59.22 12.81 8.13
N LEU A 95 -58.94 13.48 9.26
CA LEU A 95 -59.69 14.64 9.73
C LEU A 95 -59.62 15.79 8.71
N THR A 96 -60.78 16.35 8.38
CA THR A 96 -60.87 17.49 7.46
C THR A 96 -60.67 18.79 8.22
N GLY A 97 -59.73 19.63 7.78
CA GLY A 97 -59.49 20.95 8.36
C GLY A 97 -58.26 21.62 7.78
N GLU A 98 -58.04 22.87 8.18
CA GLU A 98 -56.81 23.60 7.91
C GLU A 98 -55.80 23.36 9.04
N PHE A 99 -54.59 22.96 8.68
CA PHE A 99 -53.52 22.66 9.62
C PHE A 99 -52.33 23.59 9.38
N ILE A 100 -51.86 24.26 10.44
CA ILE A 100 -50.67 25.11 10.40
C ILE A 100 -49.50 24.30 10.97
N VAL A 101 -48.45 24.10 10.18
CA VAL A 101 -47.25 23.35 10.55
C VAL A 101 -46.04 24.27 10.52
N SER A 102 -45.33 24.38 11.65
CA SER A 102 -44.08 25.14 11.77
C SER A 102 -42.90 24.19 11.98
N VAL A 103 -41.93 24.21 11.07
CA VAL A 103 -40.72 23.37 11.14
C VAL A 103 -39.61 24.15 11.84
N TYR A 104 -39.19 23.70 13.03
CA TYR A 104 -38.12 24.34 13.81
C TYR A 104 -36.74 23.72 13.54
N SER A 105 -36.67 22.40 13.33
CA SER A 105 -35.45 21.68 12.98
C SER A 105 -35.79 20.43 12.17
N ILE A 106 -34.85 20.01 11.33
CA ILE A 106 -34.92 18.74 10.61
C ILE A 106 -34.22 17.66 11.43
N GLY A 107 -34.76 16.44 11.42
CA GLY A 107 -34.06 15.30 12.00
C GLY A 107 -32.78 15.03 11.23
N THR A 108 -31.63 15.24 11.87
CA THR A 108 -30.34 14.88 11.30
C THR A 108 -29.99 13.44 11.68
N GLN A 109 -29.21 12.76 10.83
CA GLN A 109 -28.66 11.46 11.17
C GLN A 109 -27.50 11.64 12.17
N THR A 110 -27.49 10.85 13.24
CA THR A 110 -26.32 10.76 14.13
C THR A 110 -25.21 10.01 13.41
N GLU A 111 -24.15 10.70 13.00
CA GLU A 111 -22.95 10.04 12.48
C GLU A 111 -21.98 9.70 13.61
N MET A 112 -21.57 8.43 13.67
CA MET A 112 -20.52 7.97 14.59
C MET A 112 -19.16 8.30 13.95
N SER A 113 -18.33 9.05 14.68
CA SER A 113 -17.07 9.64 14.19
C SER A 113 -16.02 8.65 13.66
N SER A 114 -16.23 7.33 13.75
CA SER A 114 -15.28 6.32 13.28
C SER A 114 -15.35 6.03 11.78
N ARG A 115 -16.41 6.43 11.06
CA ARG A 115 -16.54 6.22 9.60
C ARG A 115 -15.39 6.84 8.80
N ASN A 116 -14.87 7.96 9.28
CA ASN A 116 -13.78 8.70 8.64
C ASN A 116 -12.42 8.41 9.30
N ARG A 117 -12.33 7.47 10.25
CA ARG A 117 -11.08 7.19 10.97
C ARG A 117 -10.32 6.01 10.38
N VAL A 118 -9.00 6.12 10.33
CA VAL A 118 -8.12 4.99 9.98
C VAL A 118 -8.08 4.03 11.18
N PRO A 119 -8.41 2.72 11.03
CA PRO A 119 -8.30 1.77 12.13
C PRO A 119 -6.87 1.73 12.70
N GLY A 120 -6.71 2.07 13.98
CA GLY A 120 -5.41 2.16 14.62
C GLY A 120 -4.66 3.48 14.40
N GLY A 121 -5.22 4.40 13.61
CA GLY A 121 -4.67 5.73 13.37
C GLY A 121 -4.98 6.75 14.48
N LEU A 122 -4.47 7.96 14.29
CA LEU A 122 -4.63 9.10 15.21
C LEU A 122 -6.01 9.77 15.10
N GLY A 123 -6.61 9.73 13.92
CA GLY A 123 -7.84 10.44 13.59
C GLY A 123 -8.36 10.04 12.22
N ALA A 124 -8.68 11.06 11.40
CA ALA A 124 -9.21 10.93 10.05
C ALA A 124 -8.19 11.34 8.98
N GLY A 125 -6.92 10.97 9.19
CA GLY A 125 -5.80 11.61 8.51
C GLY A 125 -5.58 13.03 9.03
N LEU A 126 -4.33 13.40 9.29
CA LEU A 126 -3.95 14.71 9.79
C LEU A 126 -3.41 15.56 8.66
N ASP A 127 -3.87 16.81 8.60
CA ASP A 127 -3.25 17.86 7.81
C ASP A 127 -2.28 18.62 8.73
N LEU A 128 -0.98 18.44 8.51
CA LEU A 128 0.07 18.99 9.37
C LEU A 128 0.09 20.53 9.39
N SER A 129 -0.49 21.16 8.37
CA SER A 129 -0.59 22.62 8.28
C SER A 129 -1.67 23.23 9.18
N LYS A 130 -2.57 22.40 9.74
CA LYS A 130 -3.63 22.86 10.65
C LYS A 130 -3.11 23.09 12.06
N ASN A 131 -3.75 24.04 12.73
CA ASN A 131 -3.46 24.33 14.13
C ASN A 131 -3.80 23.13 15.02
N LEU A 132 -3.07 22.96 16.13
CA LEU A 132 -3.25 21.84 17.06
C LEU A 132 -4.70 21.74 17.59
N ASN A 133 -5.38 22.88 17.79
CA ASN A 133 -6.79 22.92 18.22
C ASN A 133 -7.81 22.52 17.13
N GLN A 134 -7.40 22.41 15.87
CA GLN A 134 -8.24 22.07 14.72
C GLN A 134 -8.04 20.64 14.23
N LEU A 135 -7.07 19.90 14.78
CA LEU A 135 -6.77 18.55 14.33
C LEU A 135 -7.92 17.59 14.68
N PRO A 136 -8.29 16.67 13.76
CA PRO A 136 -9.40 15.72 13.96
C PRO A 136 -9.00 14.52 14.84
N LEU A 137 -8.41 14.80 16.00
CA LEU A 137 -7.89 13.81 16.94
C LEU A 137 -8.99 13.22 17.84
N GLN A 138 -8.72 12.07 18.47
CA GLN A 138 -9.65 11.46 19.42
C GLN A 138 -9.85 12.28 20.70
N SER A 139 -8.84 13.03 21.10
CA SER A 139 -8.85 13.93 22.24
C SER A 139 -8.05 15.17 21.87
N ASN A 140 -8.50 16.34 22.33
CA ASN A 140 -7.81 17.60 22.05
C ASN A 140 -6.43 17.62 22.73
N ILE A 141 -5.45 18.23 22.08
CA ILE A 141 -4.14 18.50 22.66
C ILE A 141 -4.27 19.63 23.71
N THR A 142 -3.57 19.49 24.83
CA THR A 142 -3.45 20.51 25.88
C THR A 142 -2.09 21.19 25.83
N THR A 143 -2.07 22.47 26.18
CA THR A 143 -0.81 23.20 26.42
C THR A 143 -0.05 22.61 27.61
N GLY A 144 1.24 22.88 27.68
CA GLY A 144 2.12 22.40 28.74
C GLY A 144 3.39 21.75 28.18
N THR A 145 4.11 21.05 29.04
CA THR A 145 5.40 20.46 28.69
C THR A 145 5.29 18.96 28.40
N PHE A 146 6.16 18.46 27.54
CA PHE A 146 6.32 17.05 27.26
C PHE A 146 7.81 16.71 27.09
N THR A 147 8.20 15.48 27.41
CA THR A 147 9.61 15.08 27.44
C THR A 147 9.94 14.01 26.40
N ILE A 148 11.02 14.19 25.64
CA ILE A 148 11.57 13.21 24.68
C ILE A 148 13.06 13.02 25.00
N ALA A 149 13.49 11.77 25.19
CA ALA A 149 14.86 11.39 25.56
C ALA A 149 15.46 12.20 26.73
N GLY A 150 14.62 12.56 27.70
CA GLY A 150 15.02 13.37 28.85
C GLY A 150 15.09 14.89 28.59
N LYS A 151 14.74 15.35 27.39
CA LYS A 151 14.61 16.76 27.03
C LYS A 151 13.16 17.22 27.11
N THR A 152 12.91 18.31 27.82
CA THR A 152 11.59 18.90 27.97
C THR A 152 11.34 19.95 26.89
N LEU A 153 10.25 19.79 26.14
CA LEU A 153 9.72 20.74 25.16
C LEU A 153 8.37 21.29 25.67
N SER A 154 7.90 22.40 25.10
CA SER A 154 6.67 23.07 25.53
C SER A 154 5.71 23.34 24.37
N ILE A 155 4.41 23.23 24.65
CA ILE A 155 3.33 23.74 23.81
C ILE A 155 2.69 24.90 24.56
N ASP A 156 3.12 26.12 24.24
CA ASP A 156 2.64 27.33 24.90
C ASP A 156 1.33 27.84 24.30
N SER A 157 1.03 27.48 23.04
CA SER A 157 -0.18 27.86 22.32
C SER A 157 -0.70 26.70 21.47
N LEU A 158 -2.02 26.57 21.36
CA LEU A 158 -2.68 25.59 20.46
C LEU A 158 -2.94 26.15 19.06
N ASP A 159 -2.61 27.43 18.82
CA ASP A 159 -2.74 28.11 17.52
C ASP A 159 -1.48 27.94 16.64
N VAL A 160 -0.62 26.97 16.98
CA VAL A 160 0.52 26.55 16.18
C VAL A 160 0.17 25.30 15.37
N SER A 161 0.85 25.09 14.25
CA SER A 161 0.62 23.91 13.41
C SER A 161 1.29 22.66 13.98
N LEU A 162 0.81 21.46 13.62
CA LEU A 162 1.54 20.23 13.95
C LEU A 162 2.89 20.17 13.23
N GLN A 163 2.95 20.66 11.99
CA GLN A 163 4.21 20.75 11.23
C GLN A 163 5.27 21.55 11.98
N SER A 164 4.93 22.72 12.54
CA SER A 164 5.90 23.54 13.27
C SER A 164 6.46 22.85 14.52
N ILE A 165 5.65 22.04 15.22
CA ILE A 165 6.15 21.25 16.36
C ILE A 165 7.07 20.12 15.89
N ILE A 166 6.71 19.45 14.79
CA ILE A 166 7.57 18.42 14.17
C ILE A 166 8.89 19.04 13.71
N ASP A 167 8.86 20.21 13.08
CA ASP A 167 10.05 20.93 12.61
C ASP A 167 10.95 21.36 13.79
N GLU A 168 10.36 21.85 14.89
CA GLU A 168 11.09 22.19 16.11
C GLU A 168 11.81 20.96 16.69
N ILE A 169 11.11 19.81 16.74
CA ILE A 169 11.67 18.52 17.16
C ILE A 169 12.79 18.06 16.19
N ASN A 170 12.58 18.24 14.88
CA ASN A 170 13.48 17.76 13.84
C ASN A 170 14.65 18.70 13.54
N THR A 171 14.67 19.89 14.15
CA THR A 171 15.66 20.92 13.85
C THR A 171 17.07 20.37 14.01
N ALA A 172 17.87 20.50 12.96
CA ALA A 172 19.23 20.00 12.96
C ALA A 172 20.16 20.86 13.83
N VAL A 173 20.98 20.22 14.64
CA VAL A 173 21.99 20.87 15.50
C VAL A 173 23.33 20.16 15.30
N SER A 174 24.37 20.91 14.96
CA SER A 174 25.77 20.45 14.83
C SER A 174 25.95 19.08 14.13
N GLY A 175 25.33 18.90 12.96
CA GLY A 175 25.50 17.67 12.15
C GLY A 175 24.64 16.48 12.58
N VAL A 176 23.73 16.67 13.53
CA VAL A 176 22.73 15.69 13.95
C VAL A 176 21.34 16.17 13.49
N SER A 177 20.61 15.33 12.77
CA SER A 177 19.20 15.55 12.41
C SER A 177 18.31 15.11 13.57
N GLY A 178 17.32 15.91 13.97
CA GLY A 178 16.48 15.57 15.12
C GLY A 178 17.02 16.06 16.46
N ILE A 179 16.26 15.84 17.54
CA ILE A 179 16.46 16.54 18.81
C ILE A 179 17.90 16.38 19.32
N ASN A 180 18.62 17.50 19.43
CA ASN A 180 19.77 17.67 20.33
C ASN A 180 19.85 19.15 20.77
N PRO A 181 19.32 19.54 21.94
CA PRO A 181 19.30 20.95 22.30
C PRO A 181 20.64 21.52 22.79
N GLU A 182 21.75 20.75 22.78
CA GLU A 182 23.16 21.22 22.69
C GLU A 182 24.22 20.09 22.93
N ASP A 183 23.92 18.91 23.51
CA ASP A 183 24.73 17.65 23.35
C ASP A 183 24.13 16.42 24.09
N ASP A 184 23.26 15.64 23.44
CA ASP A 184 22.86 14.30 23.94
C ASP A 184 23.11 13.15 22.97
N THR A 185 23.63 13.44 21.77
CA THR A 185 23.99 12.47 20.71
C THR A 185 22.85 11.55 20.22
N THR A 186 21.59 11.83 20.58
CA THR A 186 20.48 10.90 20.31
C THR A 186 19.85 11.02 18.92
N GLY A 187 19.80 12.22 18.33
CA GLY A 187 19.39 12.44 16.94
C GLY A 187 18.02 11.86 16.57
N ILE A 188 17.01 12.23 17.35
CA ILE A 188 15.65 11.67 17.23
C ILE A 188 14.80 12.50 16.29
N THR A 189 14.22 11.88 15.26
CA THR A 189 13.33 12.56 14.31
C THR A 189 11.89 12.06 14.43
N PHE A 190 10.94 12.96 14.17
CA PHE A 190 9.52 12.71 14.14
C PHE A 190 9.01 12.85 12.72
N GLU A 191 8.09 11.98 12.34
CA GLU A 191 7.50 11.98 11.01
C GLU A 191 6.04 11.56 11.11
N TYR A 192 5.24 11.91 10.11
CA TYR A 192 3.85 11.53 10.03
C TYR A 192 3.58 10.70 8.78
N ASP A 193 3.27 9.42 8.98
CA ASP A 193 2.82 8.52 7.93
C ASP A 193 1.34 8.76 7.65
N SER A 194 1.08 9.56 6.61
CA SER A 194 -0.27 9.91 6.14
C SER A 194 -1.04 8.72 5.57
N THR A 195 -0.36 7.65 5.14
CA THR A 195 -1.03 6.46 4.57
C THR A 195 -1.68 5.63 5.66
N ASN A 196 -1.01 5.48 6.81
CA ASN A 196 -1.53 4.71 7.94
C ASN A 196 -2.03 5.59 9.10
N ASP A 197 -1.96 6.91 8.97
CA ASP A 197 -2.34 7.91 9.96
C ASP A 197 -1.65 7.70 11.32
N ARG A 198 -0.32 7.68 11.31
CA ARG A 198 0.50 7.41 12.51
C ARG A 198 1.70 8.36 12.60
N MET A 199 2.01 8.80 13.83
CA MET A 199 3.29 9.41 14.12
C MET A 199 4.36 8.32 14.22
N ILE A 200 5.50 8.59 13.61
CA ILE A 200 6.70 7.78 13.64
C ILE A 200 7.76 8.57 14.36
N VAL A 201 8.57 7.83 15.13
CA VAL A 201 9.73 8.37 15.79
C VAL A 201 10.90 7.47 15.42
N ASP A 202 11.90 8.04 14.77
CA ASP A 202 13.15 7.37 14.45
C ASP A 202 14.20 7.75 15.50
N GLY A 203 14.72 6.76 16.22
CA GLY A 203 15.79 6.91 17.20
C GLY A 203 17.18 6.58 16.64
N GLY A 204 17.27 6.29 15.34
CA GLY A 204 18.50 5.96 14.66
C GLY A 204 19.18 4.70 15.18
N GLU A 205 18.46 3.74 15.78
CA GLU A 205 19.03 2.64 16.58
C GLU A 205 19.99 1.71 15.82
N LEU A 206 20.02 1.74 14.48
CA LEU A 206 20.98 1.01 13.64
C LEU A 206 22.01 1.93 12.95
N SER A 207 22.01 3.22 13.29
CA SER A 207 23.00 4.19 12.82
C SER A 207 24.35 3.92 13.50
N PRO A 208 25.48 4.05 12.78
CA PRO A 208 26.83 3.78 13.32
C PRO A 208 27.18 4.60 14.56
N ASN A 209 26.54 5.76 14.69
CA ASN A 209 26.80 6.75 15.73
C ASN A 209 25.68 6.80 16.79
N ALA A 210 24.69 5.91 16.72
CA ALA A 210 23.58 5.90 17.68
C ALA A 210 23.90 5.09 18.94
N LEU A 211 23.26 5.48 20.04
CA LEU A 211 23.40 4.85 21.35
C LEU A 211 22.71 3.47 21.45
N ASN A 212 22.21 2.91 20.35
CA ASN A 212 21.50 1.62 20.29
C ASN A 212 20.36 1.49 21.33
N ALA A 213 19.57 2.55 21.52
CA ALA A 213 18.52 2.57 22.52
C ALA A 213 17.24 3.22 21.97
N VAL A 214 16.10 2.57 22.21
CA VAL A 214 14.79 3.14 21.88
C VAL A 214 14.59 4.44 22.68
N PRO A 215 14.27 5.57 22.03
CA PRO A 215 14.05 6.83 22.72
C PRO A 215 13.02 6.71 23.85
N ILE A 216 13.35 7.27 25.01
CA ILE A 216 12.44 7.36 26.14
C ILE A 216 11.44 8.48 25.85
N MET A 217 10.15 8.19 25.98
CA MET A 217 9.08 9.16 25.76
C MET A 217 8.32 9.41 27.06
N GLY A 218 8.16 10.67 27.38
CA GLY A 218 7.41 11.15 28.53
C GLY A 218 8.22 11.22 29.82
N SER A 219 7.75 12.08 30.73
CA SER A 219 8.17 12.17 32.13
C SER A 219 6.93 12.26 33.03
N PRO A 220 6.98 11.80 34.29
CA PRO A 220 5.91 12.03 35.27
C PRO A 220 5.62 13.52 35.53
N THR A 221 6.53 14.42 35.15
CA THR A 221 6.38 15.87 35.29
C THR A 221 5.73 16.53 34.06
N ASP A 222 5.48 15.78 32.99
CA ASP A 222 4.86 16.33 31.79
C ASP A 222 3.43 16.79 32.07
N SER A 223 3.09 17.98 31.58
CA SER A 223 1.78 18.60 31.78
C SER A 223 0.93 18.67 30.51
N SER A 224 1.53 18.47 29.34
CA SER A 224 0.81 18.32 28.07
C SER A 224 0.46 16.84 27.80
N ASN A 225 -0.71 16.60 27.23
CA ASN A 225 -1.11 15.28 26.76
C ASN A 225 -0.61 14.95 25.33
N PHE A 226 0.25 15.78 24.73
CA PHE A 226 0.68 15.68 23.34
C PHE A 226 1.16 14.28 22.93
N LEU A 227 2.11 13.70 23.67
CA LEU A 227 2.65 12.36 23.39
C LEU A 227 1.59 11.26 23.53
N GLN A 228 0.62 11.43 24.43
CA GLN A 228 -0.48 10.49 24.63
C GLN A 228 -1.47 10.55 23.46
N VAL A 229 -1.87 11.75 23.05
CA VAL A 229 -2.84 11.97 21.95
C VAL A 229 -2.26 11.50 20.62
N LEU A 230 -0.96 11.71 20.40
CA LEU A 230 -0.23 11.18 19.24
C LEU A 230 0.15 9.69 19.37
N ARG A 231 -0.31 9.02 20.43
CA ARG A 231 -0.14 7.58 20.69
C ARG A 231 1.33 7.12 20.83
N LEU A 232 2.25 8.02 21.13
CA LEU A 232 3.68 7.74 21.25
C LEU A 232 4.07 7.05 22.56
N LEU A 233 3.19 7.10 23.57
CA LEU A 233 3.39 6.41 24.85
C LEU A 233 3.04 4.91 24.80
N ASN A 234 2.21 4.47 23.84
CA ASN A 234 1.83 3.07 23.65
C ASN A 234 2.32 2.56 22.28
N ARG A 235 3.63 2.71 22.05
CA ARG A 235 4.30 2.43 20.78
C ARG A 235 4.72 0.97 20.63
N ALA A 236 4.81 0.52 19.39
CA ALA A 236 5.48 -0.72 19.01
C ALA A 236 6.77 -0.36 18.27
N SER A 237 7.91 -0.90 18.71
CA SER A 237 9.20 -0.72 18.03
C SER A 237 9.28 -1.66 16.84
N VAL A 238 9.58 -1.11 15.66
CA VAL A 238 9.75 -1.88 14.42
C VAL A 238 10.96 -1.30 13.69
N THR A 239 11.84 -2.18 13.19
CA THR A 239 12.93 -1.76 12.30
C THR A 239 12.39 -1.52 10.89
N ARG A 240 12.72 -0.38 10.29
CA ARG A 240 12.37 -0.03 8.91
C ARG A 240 13.63 0.32 8.13
N ASN A 241 13.59 0.14 6.82
CA ASN A 241 14.61 0.71 5.94
C ASN A 241 14.40 2.23 5.96
N ALA A 242 15.47 3.02 6.08
CA ALA A 242 15.37 4.48 6.05
C ALA A 242 14.75 4.94 4.73
N ASP A 243 13.77 5.83 4.81
CA ASP A 243 13.28 6.60 3.68
C ASP A 243 14.18 7.82 3.43
N LEU A 244 14.06 8.36 2.22
CA LEU A 244 14.84 9.51 1.77
C LEU A 244 14.33 10.77 2.47
N GLU A 245 14.84 11.03 3.66
CA GLU A 245 14.77 12.36 4.28
C GLU A 245 15.84 13.26 3.68
N ALA A 246 15.46 14.47 3.26
CA ALA A 246 16.41 15.47 2.77
C ALA A 246 17.37 15.86 3.91
N GLY A 247 18.54 15.22 3.94
CA GLY A 247 19.53 15.38 5.01
C GLY A 247 19.99 14.06 5.66
N SER A 248 19.28 12.94 5.45
CA SER A 248 19.69 11.63 6.00
C SER A 248 20.76 10.90 5.17
N GLY A 249 21.01 11.37 3.95
CA GLY A 249 22.05 10.81 3.07
C GLY A 249 21.78 9.36 2.62
N ILE A 250 20.53 8.92 2.64
CA ILE A 250 20.11 7.57 2.21
C ILE A 250 19.18 7.73 1.01
N SER A 251 19.59 7.23 -0.16
CA SER A 251 18.77 7.23 -1.37
C SER A 251 18.16 5.86 -1.65
N LEU A 252 16.91 5.86 -2.12
CA LEU A 252 16.25 4.71 -2.72
C LEU A 252 16.72 4.57 -4.16
N TRP A 253 17.31 3.42 -4.52
CA TRP A 253 17.65 3.11 -5.92
C TRP A 253 16.64 2.14 -6.54
N SER A 254 16.17 2.47 -7.74
CA SER A 254 15.46 1.56 -8.64
C SER A 254 16.43 0.88 -9.62
N GLY A 255 16.55 -0.45 -9.55
CA GLY A 255 16.95 -1.27 -10.70
C GLY A 255 18.45 -1.63 -10.86
N GLY A 256 19.10 -2.18 -9.83
CA GLY A 256 20.44 -2.80 -9.96
C GLY A 256 20.38 -4.34 -9.98
N ASP A 257 21.21 -5.00 -10.79
CA ASP A 257 21.26 -6.47 -11.00
C ASP A 257 22.11 -7.25 -9.97
N GLY A 258 22.57 -6.59 -8.90
CA GLY A 258 23.33 -7.21 -7.82
C GLY A 258 24.81 -7.49 -8.11
N THR A 259 25.37 -6.98 -9.22
CA THR A 259 26.78 -7.21 -9.60
C THR A 259 27.75 -6.06 -9.29
N GLN A 260 27.28 -4.98 -8.66
CA GLN A 260 28.05 -3.75 -8.46
C GLN A 260 28.87 -3.74 -7.16
N SER A 261 30.08 -3.18 -7.23
CA SER A 261 31.00 -2.98 -6.10
C SER A 261 30.80 -1.61 -5.46
N TRP A 262 30.95 -1.52 -4.13
CA TRP A 262 30.38 -0.48 -3.27
C TRP A 262 31.34 0.66 -2.95
N LEU A 263 30.96 1.92 -3.16
CA LEU A 263 31.77 3.08 -2.77
C LEU A 263 31.22 3.77 -1.51
N ARG A 264 32.11 4.27 -0.64
CA ARG A 264 31.72 5.09 0.52
C ARG A 264 31.60 6.55 0.08
N LEU A 265 30.68 7.31 0.68
CA LEU A 265 30.46 8.73 0.35
C LEU A 265 31.72 9.59 0.56
N ASP A 266 32.57 9.18 1.50
CA ASP A 266 33.85 9.80 1.83
C ASP A 266 35.05 9.05 1.22
N ASP A 267 34.84 8.22 0.19
CA ASP A 267 35.96 7.55 -0.50
C ASP A 267 36.90 8.61 -1.09
N PRO A 268 38.15 8.73 -0.60
CA PRO A 268 39.06 9.80 -1.00
C PRO A 268 39.53 9.66 -2.46
N ASP A 269 39.37 8.48 -3.06
CA ASP A 269 39.81 8.18 -4.41
C ASP A 269 38.70 8.46 -5.46
N GLU A 270 37.47 8.81 -5.05
CA GLU A 270 36.32 9.03 -5.95
C GLU A 270 35.52 10.29 -5.54
N THR A 271 35.08 11.10 -6.51
CA THR A 271 34.14 12.20 -6.24
C THR A 271 32.72 11.70 -6.41
N LEU A 272 32.01 11.48 -5.30
CA LEU A 272 30.67 10.90 -5.31
C LEU A 272 29.63 11.93 -4.89
N THR A 273 28.53 11.98 -5.63
CA THR A 273 27.36 12.79 -5.28
C THR A 273 26.32 11.91 -4.62
N SER A 274 25.43 12.50 -3.81
CA SER A 274 24.34 11.76 -3.14
C SER A 274 23.37 11.06 -4.09
N SER A 275 23.42 11.39 -5.38
CA SER A 275 22.67 10.76 -6.48
C SER A 275 23.40 9.60 -7.18
N ASP A 276 24.64 9.29 -6.78
CA ASP A 276 25.44 8.24 -7.43
C ASP A 276 24.96 6.84 -7.01
N ASN A 277 24.59 6.04 -8.01
CA ASN A 277 24.04 4.70 -7.81
C ASN A 277 25.04 3.69 -7.22
N ARG A 278 26.35 4.00 -7.26
CA ARG A 278 27.40 3.15 -6.70
C ARG A 278 27.47 3.18 -5.17
N LEU A 279 26.75 4.10 -4.53
CA LEU A 279 26.73 4.30 -3.07
C LEU A 279 25.78 3.35 -2.32
N TYR A 280 24.81 2.75 -3.00
CA TYR A 280 23.69 2.03 -2.35
C TYR A 280 23.52 0.61 -2.90
N ALA A 281 23.42 -0.39 -2.01
CA ALA A 281 23.19 -1.78 -2.41
C ALA A 281 21.80 -2.25 -1.99
N ALA A 282 21.05 -2.85 -2.91
CA ALA A 282 19.86 -3.63 -2.59
C ALA A 282 20.23 -5.10 -2.36
N LYS A 283 19.83 -5.68 -1.22
CA LYS A 283 19.73 -7.13 -1.07
C LYS A 283 18.26 -7.50 -0.85
N GLY A 284 17.61 -8.00 -1.89
CA GLY A 284 16.22 -8.45 -1.84
C GLY A 284 15.63 -8.64 -3.23
N ALA A 285 14.49 -9.34 -3.32
CA ALA A 285 13.70 -9.37 -4.54
C ALA A 285 13.15 -7.96 -4.84
N ALA A 286 12.83 -7.68 -6.10
CA ALA A 286 12.19 -6.43 -6.49
C ALA A 286 10.90 -6.20 -5.67
N GLY A 287 10.83 -5.10 -4.91
CA GLY A 287 9.76 -4.81 -3.95
C GLY A 287 10.01 -5.33 -2.51
N SER A 288 11.22 -5.77 -2.19
CA SER A 288 11.67 -6.20 -0.85
C SER A 288 13.15 -5.92 -0.63
N GLU A 289 13.71 -4.94 -1.34
CA GLU A 289 15.11 -4.56 -1.28
C GLU A 289 15.44 -3.94 0.08
N VAL A 290 16.37 -4.57 0.81
CA VAL A 290 17.04 -3.91 1.93
C VAL A 290 18.22 -3.13 1.38
N LEU A 291 18.11 -1.80 1.44
CA LEU A 291 19.16 -0.88 1.05
C LEU A 291 20.18 -0.76 2.18
N TYR A 292 21.39 -1.27 1.96
CA TYR A 292 22.49 -1.12 2.90
C TYR A 292 23.45 -0.04 2.42
N LYS A 293 23.65 0.99 3.25
CA LYS A 293 24.82 1.87 3.17
C LYS A 293 26.00 1.13 3.81
N ARG A 294 27.15 1.05 3.12
CA ARG A 294 28.34 0.43 3.71
C ARG A 294 28.91 1.34 4.80
N ILE A 295 28.64 0.98 6.05
CA ILE A 295 29.21 1.63 7.24
C ILE A 295 30.67 1.21 7.37
N ALA A 296 31.53 2.15 7.76
CA ALA A 296 32.96 1.93 7.87
C ALA A 296 33.30 0.94 8.98
N ASN A 297 33.65 -0.29 8.61
CA ASN A 297 34.20 -1.28 9.57
C ASN A 297 35.74 -1.33 9.55
N GLU A 298 36.35 -1.04 8.39
CA GLU A 298 37.80 -1.12 8.17
C GLU A 298 38.38 0.27 7.86
N ALA A 299 39.63 0.51 8.29
CA ALA A 299 40.36 1.76 8.09
C ALA A 299 40.66 2.06 6.61
N LEU A 300 40.68 3.34 6.23
CA LEU A 300 41.08 3.78 4.89
C LEU A 300 42.55 3.42 4.62
N HIS A 301 42.83 2.97 3.39
CA HIS A 301 44.19 2.74 2.94
C HIS A 301 44.98 4.06 2.94
N ASN A 302 46.11 4.07 3.62
CA ASN A 302 47.08 5.15 3.70
C ASN A 302 48.39 4.67 3.08
N ALA A 303 48.80 5.31 1.99
CA ALA A 303 50.03 4.96 1.27
C ALA A 303 51.32 5.24 2.08
N ALA A 304 51.24 5.98 3.18
CA ALA A 304 52.38 6.28 4.05
C ALA A 304 52.52 5.31 5.23
N THR A 305 51.58 4.38 5.42
CA THR A 305 51.55 3.46 6.56
C THR A 305 52.01 2.06 6.17
N ASP A 306 52.92 1.49 6.95
CA ASP A 306 53.27 0.08 6.84
C ASP A 306 52.18 -0.77 7.52
N TYR A 307 51.61 -1.73 6.80
CA TYR A 307 50.63 -2.68 7.33
C TYR A 307 51.22 -4.06 7.65
N THR A 308 50.69 -4.72 8.67
CA THR A 308 51.07 -6.09 9.01
C THR A 308 50.22 -7.11 8.25
N ALA A 309 50.72 -8.35 8.10
CA ALA A 309 49.93 -9.43 7.52
C ALA A 309 48.62 -9.62 8.31
N GLY A 310 47.51 -9.80 7.60
CA GLY A 310 46.18 -9.94 8.17
C GLY A 310 45.44 -8.63 8.42
N THR A 311 46.09 -7.46 8.31
CA THR A 311 45.40 -6.16 8.39
C THR A 311 44.45 -6.00 7.19
N ASN A 312 43.22 -5.58 7.45
CA ASN A 312 42.25 -5.21 6.42
C ASN A 312 42.30 -3.69 6.21
N VAL A 313 42.30 -3.26 4.95
CA VAL A 313 42.24 -1.84 4.56
C VAL A 313 41.20 -1.63 3.47
N TYR A 314 40.53 -0.49 3.51
CA TYR A 314 39.55 -0.10 2.51
C TYR A 314 40.18 0.81 1.45
N LYS A 315 39.96 0.52 0.16
CA LYS A 315 40.37 1.39 -0.96
C LYS A 315 39.48 1.14 -2.18
N ASN A 316 39.09 2.18 -2.91
CA ASN A 316 38.33 2.08 -4.18
C ASN A 316 37.11 1.14 -4.08
N GLY A 317 36.38 1.19 -2.98
CA GLY A 317 35.23 0.31 -2.77
C GLY A 317 35.48 -1.15 -2.37
N PHE A 318 36.73 -1.59 -2.30
CA PHE A 318 37.08 -2.95 -1.90
C PHE A 318 37.78 -2.96 -0.54
N VAL A 319 37.62 -4.07 0.19
CA VAL A 319 38.47 -4.36 1.35
C VAL A 319 39.57 -5.30 0.91
N TYR A 320 40.80 -4.87 1.13
CA TYR A 320 42.00 -5.64 0.86
C TYR A 320 42.55 -6.15 2.17
N GLN A 321 42.80 -7.45 2.24
CA GLN A 321 43.57 -8.03 3.33
C GLN A 321 45.03 -8.11 2.92
N VAL A 322 45.91 -7.59 3.78
CA VAL A 322 47.35 -7.64 3.58
C VAL A 322 47.82 -9.09 3.72
N LYS A 323 48.23 -9.70 2.59
CA LYS A 323 48.65 -11.11 2.55
C LYS A 323 50.00 -11.37 3.21
N ALA A 324 50.89 -10.39 3.20
CA ALA A 324 52.22 -10.45 3.80
C ALA A 324 52.58 -9.07 4.34
N GLY A 325 53.16 -9.02 5.55
CA GLY A 325 53.56 -7.76 6.17
C GLY A 325 54.71 -7.10 5.42
N PHE A 326 54.82 -5.78 5.52
CA PHE A 326 55.93 -5.06 4.91
C PHE A 326 57.26 -5.33 5.63
N PRO A 327 58.40 -5.36 4.91
CA PRO A 327 59.71 -5.48 5.52
C PRO A 327 60.00 -4.28 6.43
N THR A 328 60.34 -4.54 7.68
CA THR A 328 60.69 -3.49 8.66
C THR A 328 62.16 -3.09 8.60
N ALA A 329 63.00 -3.89 7.94
CA ALA A 329 64.43 -3.63 7.79
C ALA A 329 64.71 -2.73 6.58
N ALA A 330 65.43 -1.64 6.82
CA ALA A 330 65.94 -0.75 5.77
C ALA A 330 66.99 -1.48 4.92
N PHE A 331 67.05 -1.13 3.63
CA PHE A 331 68.13 -1.58 2.76
C PHE A 331 69.46 -1.02 3.26
N ASP A 332 70.40 -1.92 3.56
CA ASP A 332 71.77 -1.56 3.88
C ASP A 332 72.61 -1.63 2.60
N ASP A 333 73.00 -0.47 2.08
CA ASP A 333 73.89 -0.37 0.91
C ASP A 333 75.26 -1.03 1.17
N SER A 334 75.64 -1.20 2.44
CA SER A 334 76.90 -1.84 2.85
C SER A 334 76.79 -3.37 2.95
N SER A 335 75.56 -3.90 3.05
CA SER A 335 75.27 -5.33 3.21
C SER A 335 73.99 -5.71 2.44
N PRO A 336 74.02 -5.67 1.10
CA PRO A 336 72.82 -5.92 0.30
C PRO A 336 72.30 -7.33 0.52
N LYS A 337 70.98 -7.48 0.56
CA LYS A 337 70.31 -8.79 0.50
C LYS A 337 70.65 -9.48 -0.82
N VAL A 338 71.07 -10.75 -0.78
CA VAL A 338 71.63 -11.47 -1.93
C VAL A 338 70.77 -12.64 -2.42
N THR A 339 69.63 -12.91 -1.78
CA THR A 339 68.76 -14.03 -2.19
C THR A 339 67.65 -13.53 -3.09
N VAL A 340 67.40 -14.25 -4.20
CA VAL A 340 66.31 -13.93 -5.13
C VAL A 340 64.97 -13.89 -4.36
N GLY A 341 64.23 -12.78 -4.52
CA GLY A 341 62.97 -12.56 -3.81
C GLY A 341 63.10 -11.85 -2.47
N ASP A 342 64.32 -11.52 -2.02
CA ASP A 342 64.51 -10.68 -0.84
C ASP A 342 63.88 -9.29 -1.06
N THR A 343 63.12 -8.83 -0.05
CA THR A 343 62.47 -7.52 -0.03
C THR A 343 63.05 -6.66 1.10
N THR A 344 63.29 -5.39 0.79
CA THR A 344 63.84 -4.41 1.74
C THR A 344 63.17 -3.08 1.56
N LYS A 345 63.01 -2.36 2.68
CA LYS A 345 62.45 -1.00 2.67
C LYS A 345 63.48 -0.01 2.15
N GLU A 346 63.10 0.92 1.29
CA GLU A 346 63.97 2.06 0.95
C GLU A 346 64.21 2.93 2.18
N ALA A 347 65.41 3.46 2.35
CA ALA A 347 65.78 4.27 3.52
C ALA A 347 64.91 5.53 3.68
N THR A 348 64.33 6.03 2.59
CA THR A 348 63.44 7.19 2.56
C THR A 348 62.22 6.91 1.68
N GLY A 349 61.02 6.92 2.27
CA GLY A 349 59.75 6.79 1.55
C GLY A 349 59.01 5.46 1.78
N PRO A 350 57.81 5.30 1.19
CA PRO A 350 56.95 4.12 1.34
C PRO A 350 57.31 2.98 0.36
N HIS A 351 58.40 3.14 -0.39
CA HIS A 351 58.80 2.22 -1.45
C HIS A 351 59.70 1.10 -0.90
N TRP A 352 59.66 -0.02 -1.59
CA TRP A 352 60.47 -1.19 -1.27
C TRP A 352 61.13 -1.69 -2.54
N LYS A 353 62.36 -2.19 -2.38
CA LYS A 353 63.11 -2.82 -3.46
C LYS A 353 62.95 -4.33 -3.33
N LEU A 354 62.56 -4.97 -4.44
CA LEU A 354 62.58 -6.41 -4.60
C LEU A 354 63.84 -6.79 -5.38
N LEU A 355 64.65 -7.68 -4.81
CA LEU A 355 65.77 -8.25 -5.56
C LEU A 355 65.23 -9.20 -6.63
N SER A 356 65.28 -8.76 -7.90
CA SER A 356 64.97 -9.57 -9.07
C SER A 356 66.25 -10.14 -9.70
N THR A 357 66.12 -11.22 -10.47
CA THR A 357 67.25 -11.75 -11.24
C THR A 357 67.47 -10.89 -12.48
N LEU A 358 68.74 -10.63 -12.80
CA LEU A 358 69.14 -9.81 -13.95
C LEU A 358 68.57 -10.34 -15.29
N SER A 359 68.41 -11.67 -15.40
CA SER A 359 67.81 -12.34 -16.56
C SER A 359 66.32 -12.07 -16.78
N SER A 360 65.63 -11.41 -15.84
CA SER A 360 64.21 -11.07 -15.93
C SER A 360 63.95 -9.61 -16.37
N HIS A 361 65.00 -8.80 -16.52
CA HIS A 361 64.89 -7.39 -16.91
C HIS A 361 64.76 -7.24 -18.43
N ALA A 362 63.86 -6.37 -18.90
CA ALA A 362 63.54 -6.20 -20.33
C ALA A 362 64.76 -5.81 -21.20
N ASP A 363 65.68 -5.04 -20.63
CA ASP A 363 66.92 -4.63 -21.30
C ASP A 363 68.02 -5.71 -21.31
N TYR A 364 67.82 -6.83 -20.60
CA TYR A 364 68.77 -7.94 -20.56
C TYR A 364 68.52 -8.91 -21.73
N SER A 365 68.76 -8.41 -22.94
CA SER A 365 68.91 -9.26 -24.12
C SER A 365 70.25 -9.98 -24.02
N THR A 366 70.23 -11.28 -23.68
CA THR A 366 71.38 -12.14 -23.92
C THR A 366 71.51 -12.38 -25.42
N SER A 367 72.07 -11.41 -26.13
CA SER A 367 72.67 -11.67 -27.44
C SER A 367 73.93 -12.51 -27.20
N THR A 368 73.73 -13.80 -26.99
CA THR A 368 74.81 -14.79 -27.05
C THR A 368 75.32 -14.88 -28.48
N THR A 369 76.54 -14.38 -28.72
CA THR A 369 77.48 -14.98 -29.68
C THR A 369 78.19 -16.14 -29.04
#